data_AF-X1UBM9-F1
#
_entry.id   AF-X1UBM9-F1
#
_cell.length_a   1.000
_cell.length_b   1.000
_cell.length_c   1.000
_cell.angle_alpha   90.00
_cell.angle_beta   90.00
_cell.angle_gamma   90.00
#
_symmetry.space_group_name_H-M   'P 1'
#
loop_
_entity.id
_entity.type
_entity.pdbx_description
1 polymer ?
#
loop_
_entity_poly.entity_id
_entity_poly.type
_entity_poly.pdbx_seq_one_letter_code
_entity_poly.pdbx_strand_id
1 'polypeptide(L)'
;MHFKLLSDRDLKAMDVLIDSYGGAKEISEKIESMKDYETRKKIAGEKGFGEMLEKAEEYVKNFAKVEDFIENNGITFGKKGICTTQVSGFQAVAPTFDCIRRISEDKNILFPTEMISVVGLTEHYVYGGDLLTTLAMAENILGASKFCTTNLLGTPLPEERFARIERVTGEKFERTDVGNGLSQIILKNMGTAYGNLGGVEVGNNNHLVYLDGITRAT
;
A
#
# COMPACT_ATOMS: atom_id res chain seq x y z
N MET A 1 10.81 5.28 21.26
CA MET A 1 11.51 5.99 20.17
C MET A 1 12.36 7.10 20.78
N HIS A 2 13.62 7.27 20.34
CA HIS A 2 14.51 8.33 20.85
C HIS A 2 14.11 9.75 20.41
N PHE A 3 13.28 9.88 19.36
CA PHE A 3 12.80 11.16 18.85
C PHE A 3 11.28 11.26 19.01
N LYS A 4 10.81 12.39 19.55
CA LYS A 4 9.38 12.74 19.60
C LYS A 4 9.00 13.36 18.26
N LEU A 5 8.64 12.51 17.29
CA LEU A 5 8.27 12.92 15.94
C LEU A 5 6.88 13.58 15.89
N LEU A 6 5.98 13.22 16.81
CA LEU A 6 4.61 13.73 16.91
C LEU A 6 4.46 14.57 18.18
N SER A 7 3.82 15.73 18.05
CA SER A 7 3.42 16.55 19.19
C SER A 7 2.22 15.92 19.92
N ASP A 8 1.93 16.38 21.14
CA ASP A 8 0.74 15.90 21.88
C ASP A 8 -0.57 16.30 21.18
N ARG A 9 -0.53 17.37 20.37
CA ARG A 9 -1.65 17.77 19.52
C ARG A 9 -1.87 16.77 18.40
N ASP A 10 -0.80 16.34 17.71
CA ASP A 10 -0.87 15.35 16.63
C ASP A 10 -1.43 14.02 17.13
N LEU A 11 -0.92 13.55 18.29
CA LEU A 11 -1.40 12.32 18.92
C LEU A 11 -2.89 12.39 19.25
N LYS A 12 -3.37 13.51 19.82
CA LYS A 12 -4.81 13.71 20.08
C LYS A 12 -5.64 13.73 18.81
N ALA A 13 -5.16 14.37 17.75
CA ALA A 13 -5.86 14.39 16.47
C ALA A 13 -5.96 12.99 15.86
N MET A 14 -4.90 12.17 15.99
CA MET A 14 -4.93 10.76 15.59
C MET A 14 -5.92 9.95 16.41
N ASP A 15 -5.90 10.07 17.74
CA ASP A 15 -6.83 9.35 18.62
C ASP A 15 -8.29 9.67 18.28
N VAL A 16 -8.63 10.95 18.11
CA VAL A 16 -9.99 11.38 17.72
C VAL A 16 -10.37 10.84 16.34
N LEU A 17 -9.43 10.80 15.39
CA LEU A 17 -9.69 10.22 14.07
C LEU A 17 -9.92 8.70 14.15
N ILE A 18 -9.12 7.99 14.94
CA ILE A 18 -9.27 6.54 15.20
C ILE A 18 -10.64 6.26 15.84
N ASP A 19 -11.02 7.04 16.84
CA ASP A 19 -12.31 6.90 17.52
C ASP A 19 -13.49 7.16 16.57
N SER A 20 -13.34 8.07 15.60
CA SER A 20 -14.34 8.31 14.56
C SER A 20 -14.60 7.09 13.65
N TYR A 21 -13.71 6.10 13.68
CA TYR A 21 -13.80 4.83 12.97
C TYR A 21 -14.18 3.65 13.87
N GLY A 22 -14.66 3.91 15.09
CA GLY A 22 -15.02 2.86 16.05
C GLY A 22 -13.86 2.36 16.91
N GLY A 23 -12.69 3.00 16.80
CA GLY A 23 -11.51 2.70 17.60
C GLY A 23 -10.59 1.66 16.97
N ALA A 24 -9.40 1.49 17.56
CA ALA A 24 -8.35 0.64 17.00
C ALA A 24 -8.75 -0.82 16.81
N LYS A 25 -9.64 -1.35 17.67
CA LYS A 25 -10.14 -2.72 17.57
C LYS A 25 -10.98 -2.92 16.30
N GLU A 26 -11.96 -2.05 16.06
CA GLU A 26 -12.83 -2.15 14.89
C GLU A 26 -12.05 -1.98 13.59
N ILE A 27 -11.10 -1.04 13.55
CA ILE A 27 -10.17 -0.88 12.43
C ILE A 27 -9.40 -2.17 12.16
N SER A 28 -8.86 -2.81 13.20
CA SER A 28 -8.09 -4.04 13.07
C SER A 28 -8.94 -5.21 12.57
N GLU A 29 -10.14 -5.39 13.12
CA GLU A 29 -11.08 -6.42 12.70
C GLU A 29 -11.49 -6.25 11.24
N LYS A 30 -11.71 -4.99 10.81
CA LYS A 30 -12.02 -4.66 9.42
C LYS A 30 -10.85 -5.00 8.48
N ILE A 31 -9.63 -4.59 8.82
CA ILE A 31 -8.42 -4.93 8.06
C ILE A 31 -8.28 -6.45 7.89
N GLU A 32 -8.44 -7.22 8.97
CA GLU A 32 -8.32 -8.67 8.91
C GLU A 32 -9.41 -9.30 8.05
N SER A 33 -10.65 -8.81 8.13
CA SER A 33 -11.74 -9.28 7.26
C SER A 33 -11.45 -9.05 5.77
N MET A 34 -10.68 -8.02 5.43
CA MET A 34 -10.31 -7.65 4.07
C MET A 34 -9.04 -8.36 3.57
N LYS A 35 -8.37 -9.19 4.38
CA LYS A 35 -7.20 -9.98 3.97
C LYS A 35 -7.54 -11.31 3.31
N ASP A 36 -8.77 -11.78 3.51
CA ASP A 36 -9.26 -13.01 2.90
C ASP A 36 -9.23 -12.90 1.36
N TYR A 37 -8.66 -13.92 0.72
CA TYR A 37 -8.44 -13.88 -0.73
C TYR A 37 -9.75 -13.91 -1.50
N GLU A 38 -10.72 -14.73 -1.08
CA GLU A 38 -12.01 -14.84 -1.77
C GLU A 38 -12.78 -13.52 -1.70
N THR A 39 -12.73 -12.86 -0.54
CA THR A 39 -13.29 -11.51 -0.34
C THR A 39 -12.61 -10.50 -1.28
N ARG A 40 -11.28 -10.48 -1.34
CA ARG A 40 -10.52 -9.61 -2.25
C ARG A 40 -10.85 -9.91 -3.72
N LYS A 41 -10.87 -11.17 -4.11
CA LYS A 41 -11.16 -11.61 -5.49
C LYS A 41 -12.55 -11.17 -5.94
N LYS A 42 -13.56 -11.32 -5.07
CA LYS A 42 -14.92 -10.84 -5.33
C LYS A 42 -14.96 -9.32 -5.55
N ILE A 43 -14.41 -8.54 -4.61
CA ILE A 43 -14.43 -7.07 -4.70
C ILE A 43 -13.63 -6.57 -5.90
N ALA A 44 -12.48 -7.17 -6.18
CA ALA A 44 -11.67 -6.87 -7.37
C ALA A 44 -12.45 -7.17 -8.66
N GLY A 45 -13.17 -8.30 -8.71
CA GLY A 45 -14.07 -8.66 -9.81
C GLY A 45 -15.16 -7.61 -10.06
N GLU A 46 -15.86 -7.17 -9.01
CA GLU A 46 -16.86 -6.10 -9.08
C GLU A 46 -16.27 -4.77 -9.58
N LYS A 47 -14.97 -4.55 -9.36
CA LYS A 47 -14.23 -3.36 -9.79
C LYS A 47 -13.51 -3.53 -11.15
N GLY A 48 -13.74 -4.63 -11.85
CA GLY A 48 -13.21 -4.86 -13.21
C GLY A 48 -11.83 -5.52 -13.27
N PHE A 49 -11.30 -6.04 -12.16
CA PHE A 49 -9.98 -6.69 -12.09
C PHE A 49 -10.04 -8.23 -12.03
N GLY A 50 -11.22 -8.84 -12.17
CA GLY A 50 -11.41 -10.30 -12.04
C GLY A 50 -10.53 -11.12 -12.99
N GLU A 51 -10.58 -10.81 -14.29
CA GLU A 51 -9.79 -11.51 -15.31
C GLU A 51 -8.27 -11.37 -15.06
N MET A 52 -7.84 -10.23 -14.51
CA MET A 52 -6.43 -10.01 -14.18
C MET A 52 -5.97 -10.94 -13.07
N LEU A 53 -6.78 -11.12 -12.02
CA LEU A 53 -6.45 -12.05 -10.93
C LEU A 53 -6.42 -13.49 -11.41
N GLU A 54 -7.38 -13.91 -12.23
CA GLU A 54 -7.40 -15.27 -12.82
C GLU A 54 -6.14 -15.55 -13.65
N LYS A 55 -5.70 -14.58 -14.45
CA LYS A 55 -4.44 -14.68 -15.20
C LYS A 55 -3.23 -14.73 -14.28
N ALA A 56 -3.20 -13.93 -13.22
CA ALA A 56 -2.11 -13.94 -12.25
C ALA A 56 -1.98 -15.31 -11.55
N GLU A 57 -3.11 -15.92 -11.15
CA GLU A 57 -3.16 -17.28 -10.60
C GLU A 57 -2.56 -18.32 -11.57
N GLU A 58 -2.81 -18.18 -12.87
CA GLU A 58 -2.26 -19.09 -13.87
C GLU A 58 -0.76 -18.86 -14.07
N TYR A 59 -0.31 -17.62 -14.13
CA TYR A 59 1.10 -17.28 -14.32
C TYR A 59 1.99 -17.81 -13.20
N VAL A 60 1.57 -17.70 -11.94
CA VAL A 60 2.40 -18.14 -10.81
C VAL A 60 2.65 -19.65 -10.77
N LYS A 61 1.82 -20.46 -11.43
CA LYS A 61 2.05 -21.91 -11.56
C LYS A 61 3.34 -22.23 -12.32
N ASN A 62 3.84 -21.30 -13.14
CA ASN A 62 5.07 -21.46 -13.92
C ASN A 62 6.32 -20.91 -13.23
N PHE A 63 6.19 -20.35 -12.02
CA PHE A 63 7.34 -19.78 -11.32
C PHE A 63 8.33 -20.86 -10.90
N ALA A 64 9.62 -20.51 -10.96
CA ALA A 64 10.67 -21.36 -10.42
C ALA A 64 10.49 -21.51 -8.91
N LYS A 65 10.52 -22.75 -8.42
CA LYS A 65 10.53 -23.02 -6.99
C LYS A 65 11.95 -22.94 -6.47
N VAL A 66 12.10 -22.36 -5.27
CA VAL A 66 13.41 -22.28 -4.61
C VAL A 66 13.96 -23.68 -4.35
N GLU A 67 13.07 -24.63 -4.03
CA GLU A 67 13.39 -26.05 -3.83
C GLU A 67 13.99 -26.67 -5.10
N ASP A 68 13.35 -26.46 -6.25
CA ASP A 68 13.84 -26.96 -7.54
C ASP A 68 15.21 -26.35 -7.88
N PHE A 69 15.41 -25.06 -7.58
CA PHE A 69 16.70 -24.39 -7.78
C PHE A 69 17.81 -24.96 -6.88
N ILE A 70 17.50 -25.22 -5.60
CA ILE A 70 18.44 -25.84 -4.65
C ILE A 70 18.85 -27.23 -5.15
N GLU A 71 17.89 -28.06 -5.56
CA GLU A 71 18.12 -29.42 -6.05
C GLU A 71 18.97 -29.42 -7.32
N ASN A 72 18.56 -28.65 -8.34
CA ASN A 72 19.24 -28.60 -9.64
C ASN A 72 20.69 -28.09 -9.56
N ASN A 73 21.01 -27.30 -8.54
CA ASN A 73 22.35 -26.73 -8.36
C ASN A 73 23.16 -27.44 -7.26
N GLY A 74 22.65 -28.53 -6.67
CA GLY A 74 23.34 -29.27 -5.62
C GLY A 74 23.70 -28.39 -4.41
N ILE A 75 22.87 -27.39 -4.09
CA ILE A 75 23.16 -26.43 -3.02
C ILE A 75 23.03 -27.15 -1.68
N THR A 76 24.12 -27.14 -0.91
CA THR A 76 24.14 -27.68 0.45
C THR A 76 24.27 -26.55 1.47
N PHE A 77 23.56 -26.67 2.59
CA PHE A 77 23.54 -25.65 3.63
C PHE A 77 24.47 -26.06 4.77
N GLY A 78 25.49 -25.23 5.05
CA GLY A 78 26.35 -25.41 6.22
C GLY A 78 25.70 -24.89 7.50
N LYS A 79 25.71 -23.57 7.68
CA LYS A 79 25.09 -22.87 8.82
C LYS A 79 24.09 -21.84 8.30
N LYS A 80 22.94 -21.72 8.96
CA LYS A 80 21.98 -20.64 8.68
C LYS A 80 22.63 -19.28 8.96
N GLY A 81 22.72 -18.44 7.93
CA GLY A 81 23.04 -17.02 8.03
C GLY A 81 21.78 -16.16 8.04
N ILE A 82 21.92 -14.89 8.38
CA ILE A 82 20.89 -13.88 8.19
C ILE A 82 21.30 -13.06 6.96
N CYS A 83 20.50 -13.10 5.90
CA CYS A 83 20.65 -12.23 4.74
C CYS A 83 19.56 -11.16 4.80
N THR A 84 19.91 -9.91 4.53
CA THR A 84 18.96 -8.80 4.44
C THR A 84 19.01 -8.28 3.01
N THR A 85 17.90 -8.39 2.27
CA THR A 85 17.80 -7.88 0.91
C THR A 85 16.85 -6.68 0.91
N GLN A 86 17.28 -5.58 0.30
CA GLN A 86 16.41 -4.44 0.05
C GLN A 86 15.89 -4.54 -1.39
N VAL A 87 14.58 -4.63 -1.55
CA VAL A 87 13.94 -4.70 -2.88
C VAL A 87 13.23 -3.38 -3.13
N SER A 88 13.51 -2.75 -4.28
CA SER A 88 12.77 -1.58 -4.75
C SER A 88 11.40 -1.98 -5.29
N GLY A 89 10.40 -1.13 -5.09
CA GLY A 89 9.01 -1.53 -5.08
C GLY A 89 8.31 -1.78 -6.43
N PHE A 90 7.30 -2.65 -6.38
CA PHE A 90 6.28 -2.84 -7.39
C PHE A 90 5.29 -1.67 -7.34
N GLN A 91 4.88 -1.13 -8.48
CA GLN A 91 4.11 0.11 -8.52
C GLN A 91 2.65 -0.18 -8.86
N ALA A 92 1.79 -0.48 -7.88
CA ALA A 92 0.35 -0.67 -8.12
C ALA A 92 0.02 -1.89 -9.01
N VAL A 93 -1.25 -2.00 -9.42
CA VAL A 93 -1.81 -3.22 -10.00
C VAL A 93 -1.13 -3.64 -11.31
N ALA A 94 -0.99 -2.72 -12.28
CA ALA A 94 -0.51 -3.07 -13.62
C ALA A 94 0.98 -3.48 -13.65
N PRO A 95 1.91 -2.74 -13.04
CA PRO A 95 3.30 -3.19 -12.88
C PRO A 95 3.47 -4.48 -12.09
N THR A 96 2.65 -4.70 -11.05
CA THR A 96 2.65 -5.98 -10.32
C THR A 96 2.25 -7.13 -11.24
N PHE A 97 1.16 -6.98 -11.98
CA PHE A 97 0.69 -7.98 -12.94
C PHE A 97 1.69 -8.23 -14.08
N ASP A 98 2.28 -7.17 -14.66
CA ASP A 98 3.29 -7.32 -15.72
C ASP A 98 4.54 -8.03 -15.22
N CYS A 99 4.96 -7.79 -13.98
CA CYS A 99 6.07 -8.53 -13.40
C CYS A 99 5.74 -10.01 -13.24
N ILE A 100 4.55 -10.34 -12.73
CA ILE A 100 4.09 -11.72 -12.62
C ILE A 100 4.15 -12.42 -13.98
N ARG A 101 3.62 -11.77 -15.02
CA ARG A 101 3.67 -12.27 -16.39
C ARG A 101 5.11 -12.51 -16.85
N ARG A 102 6.01 -11.53 -16.71
CA ARG A 102 7.42 -11.65 -17.14
C ARG A 102 8.17 -12.76 -16.43
N ILE A 103 7.97 -12.93 -15.12
CA ILE A 103 8.59 -14.01 -14.35
C ILE A 103 8.03 -15.36 -14.81
N SER A 104 6.73 -15.46 -15.09
CA SER A 104 6.16 -16.71 -15.62
C SER A 104 6.70 -17.11 -16.99
N GLU A 105 7.13 -16.13 -17.79
CA GLU A 105 7.75 -16.33 -19.11
C GLU A 105 9.24 -16.73 -18.99
N ASP A 106 9.92 -16.36 -17.90
CA ASP A 106 11.31 -16.73 -17.61
C ASP A 106 11.45 -17.59 -16.34
N LYS A 107 11.49 -18.91 -16.57
CA LYS A 107 11.59 -19.94 -15.52
C LYS A 107 12.93 -19.97 -14.76
N ASN A 108 13.83 -19.03 -15.01
CA ASN A 108 15.11 -18.92 -14.28
C ASN A 108 15.10 -17.82 -13.21
N ILE A 109 14.01 -17.07 -13.07
CA ILE A 109 13.91 -15.97 -12.11
C ILE A 109 13.26 -16.47 -10.82
N LEU A 110 13.97 -16.32 -9.70
CA LEU A 110 13.40 -16.48 -8.37
C LEU A 110 12.73 -15.18 -7.93
N PHE A 111 11.65 -15.32 -7.18
CA PHE A 111 10.81 -14.20 -6.77
C PHE A 111 11.07 -13.80 -5.30
N PRO A 112 11.10 -12.49 -4.98
CA PRO A 112 11.37 -12.03 -3.61
C PRO A 112 10.20 -12.25 -2.65
N THR A 113 10.49 -12.58 -1.40
CA THR A 113 9.48 -12.76 -0.35
C THR A 113 9.06 -11.46 0.33
N GLU A 114 9.70 -10.33 0.02
CA GLU A 114 9.36 -9.01 0.53
C GLU A 114 9.15 -8.04 -0.64
N MET A 115 8.12 -7.19 -0.51
CA MET A 115 7.75 -6.20 -1.50
C MET A 115 7.57 -4.82 -0.89
N ILE A 116 7.97 -3.82 -1.67
CA ILE A 116 7.63 -2.42 -1.42
C ILE A 116 6.73 -1.96 -2.57
N SER A 117 5.87 -0.98 -2.35
CA SER A 117 5.11 -0.31 -3.38
C SER A 117 5.13 1.19 -3.11
N VAL A 118 5.41 1.99 -4.13
CA VAL A 118 5.40 3.47 -4.03
C VAL A 118 4.41 3.99 -5.05
N VAL A 119 3.25 4.44 -4.57
CA VAL A 119 2.12 4.85 -5.42
C VAL A 119 1.51 6.13 -4.86
N GLY A 120 0.95 6.99 -5.72
CA GLY A 120 0.21 8.15 -5.24
C GLY A 120 -1.04 7.74 -4.44
N LEU A 121 -1.31 8.42 -3.32
CA LEU A 121 -2.59 8.27 -2.62
C LEU A 121 -3.68 8.94 -3.47
N THR A 122 -4.23 8.21 -4.44
CA THR A 122 -5.32 8.68 -5.30
C THR A 122 -6.60 7.94 -4.98
N GLU A 123 -7.76 8.53 -5.30
CA GLU A 123 -9.02 7.82 -5.13
C GLU A 123 -9.10 6.55 -5.96
N HIS A 124 -8.56 6.60 -7.19
CA HIS A 124 -8.48 5.43 -8.05
C HIS A 124 -7.66 4.32 -7.40
N TYR A 125 -6.50 4.65 -6.84
CA TYR A 125 -5.65 3.67 -6.18
C TYR A 125 -6.34 3.01 -4.99
N VAL A 126 -6.90 3.84 -4.10
CA VAL A 126 -7.42 3.40 -2.81
C VAL A 126 -8.82 2.76 -2.95
N TYR A 127 -9.70 3.32 -3.78
CA TYR A 127 -11.11 2.91 -3.88
C TYR A 127 -11.47 2.33 -5.23
N GLY A 128 -10.70 2.60 -6.29
CA GLY A 128 -10.93 2.04 -7.62
C GLY A 128 -10.67 0.54 -7.70
N GLY A 129 -10.07 -0.08 -6.68
CA GLY A 129 -9.79 -1.52 -6.63
C GLY A 129 -8.33 -1.86 -6.91
N ASP A 130 -7.51 -0.89 -7.31
CA ASP A 130 -6.10 -1.08 -7.63
C ASP A 130 -5.28 -1.56 -6.41
N LEU A 131 -5.35 -0.87 -5.27
CA LEU A 131 -4.66 -1.28 -4.04
C LEU A 131 -5.09 -2.69 -3.62
N LEU A 132 -6.40 -2.96 -3.61
CA LEU A 132 -6.94 -4.25 -3.20
C LEU A 132 -6.50 -5.39 -4.13
N THR A 133 -6.48 -5.15 -5.45
CA THR A 133 -6.00 -6.12 -6.44
C THR A 133 -4.49 -6.32 -6.33
N THR A 134 -3.74 -5.24 -6.08
CA THR A 134 -2.29 -5.31 -5.81
C THR A 134 -2.00 -6.17 -4.58
N LEU A 135 -2.74 -5.97 -3.48
CA LEU A 135 -2.62 -6.77 -2.26
C LEU A 135 -3.01 -8.23 -2.49
N ALA A 136 -4.06 -8.49 -3.28
CA ALA A 136 -4.45 -9.85 -3.66
C ALA A 136 -3.33 -10.58 -4.41
N MET A 137 -2.71 -9.92 -5.39
CA MET A 137 -1.56 -10.48 -6.11
C MET A 137 -0.34 -10.66 -5.20
N ALA A 138 0.03 -9.65 -4.43
CA ALA A 138 1.25 -9.68 -3.62
C ALA A 138 1.16 -10.64 -2.44
N GLU A 139 0.11 -10.55 -1.62
CA GLU A 139 0.01 -11.29 -0.36
C GLU A 139 -0.61 -12.67 -0.57
N ASN A 140 -1.66 -12.80 -1.39
CA ASN A 140 -2.40 -14.07 -1.51
C ASN A 140 -1.88 -14.96 -2.64
N ILE A 141 -1.61 -14.41 -3.83
CA ILE A 141 -1.16 -15.19 -4.99
C ILE A 141 0.35 -15.48 -4.89
N LEU A 142 1.14 -14.44 -4.60
CA LEU A 142 2.60 -14.54 -4.56
C LEU A 142 3.15 -14.94 -3.18
N GLY A 143 2.35 -14.81 -2.12
CA GLY A 143 2.78 -15.17 -0.77
C GLY A 143 3.86 -14.25 -0.19
N ALA A 144 3.90 -12.98 -0.58
CA ALA A 144 4.83 -12.02 -0.02
C ALA A 144 4.63 -11.92 1.51
N SER A 145 5.71 -12.16 2.26
CA SER A 145 5.72 -12.14 3.73
C SER A 145 5.51 -10.73 4.30
N LYS A 146 5.90 -9.72 3.53
CA LYS A 146 5.71 -8.30 3.86
C LYS A 146 5.42 -7.54 2.57
N PHE A 147 4.32 -6.81 2.58
CA PHE A 147 4.01 -5.80 1.58
C PHE A 147 4.01 -4.43 2.26
N CYS A 148 4.99 -3.59 1.93
CA CYS A 148 5.06 -2.21 2.40
C CYS A 148 4.54 -1.29 1.31
N THR A 149 3.41 -0.62 1.52
CA THR A 149 2.97 0.46 0.62
C THR A 149 3.35 1.81 1.22
N THR A 150 4.04 2.63 0.42
CA THR A 150 4.29 4.04 0.68
C THR A 150 3.42 4.84 -0.27
N ASN A 151 2.39 5.48 0.28
CA ASN A 151 1.52 6.32 -0.51
C ASN A 151 2.04 7.76 -0.54
N LEU A 152 2.22 8.34 -1.73
CA LEU A 152 2.61 9.75 -1.87
C LEU A 152 1.39 10.60 -1.49
N LEU A 153 1.51 11.36 -0.40
CA LEU A 153 0.42 12.19 0.16
C LEU A 153 0.26 13.54 -0.56
N GLY A 154 1.16 13.86 -1.50
CA GLY A 154 1.12 15.08 -2.29
C GLY A 154 0.17 15.03 -3.50
N THR A 155 -0.48 13.89 -3.78
CA THR A 155 -1.45 13.80 -4.88
C THR A 155 -2.73 14.58 -4.53
N PRO A 156 -3.32 15.32 -5.50
CA PRO A 156 -4.62 15.93 -5.32
C PRO A 156 -5.69 14.91 -4.90
N LEU A 157 -6.48 15.28 -3.90
CA LEU A 157 -7.57 14.49 -3.33
C LEU A 157 -8.85 15.33 -3.28
N PRO A 158 -10.05 14.72 -3.27
CA PRO A 158 -11.29 15.49 -3.15
C PRO A 158 -11.32 16.35 -1.89
N GLU A 159 -11.80 17.59 -2.07
CA GLU A 159 -11.93 18.60 -1.01
C GLU A 159 -12.73 18.08 0.20
N GLU A 160 -13.75 17.25 -0.05
CA GLU A 160 -14.58 16.65 0.99
C GLU A 160 -13.80 15.78 2.00
N ARG A 161 -12.67 15.19 1.59
CA ARG A 161 -11.83 14.38 2.48
C ARG A 161 -11.16 15.23 3.53
N PHE A 162 -10.52 16.30 3.07
CA PHE A 162 -9.90 17.28 3.95
C PHE A 162 -10.97 17.89 4.85
N ALA A 163 -12.12 18.31 4.31
CA ALA A 163 -13.22 18.85 5.10
C ALA A 163 -13.71 17.89 6.18
N ARG A 164 -13.81 16.58 5.89
CA ARG A 164 -14.14 15.54 6.90
C ARG A 164 -13.08 15.52 8.00
N ILE A 165 -11.81 15.40 7.64
CA ILE A 165 -10.72 15.24 8.61
C ILE A 165 -10.64 16.49 9.50
N GLU A 166 -10.65 17.70 8.92
CA GLU A 166 -10.66 18.95 9.68
C GLU A 166 -11.85 19.04 10.66
N ARG A 167 -13.03 18.58 10.24
CA ARG A 167 -14.23 18.56 11.09
C ARG A 167 -14.08 17.58 12.26
N VAL A 168 -13.50 16.41 12.01
CA VAL A 168 -13.33 15.37 13.04
C VAL A 168 -12.23 15.75 14.03
N THR A 169 -11.07 16.17 13.53
CA THR A 169 -9.88 16.38 14.37
C THR A 169 -9.72 17.82 14.87
N GLY A 170 -10.43 18.77 14.28
CA GLY A 170 -10.25 20.21 14.53
C GLY A 170 -9.00 20.79 13.87
N GLU A 171 -8.23 19.98 13.14
CA GLU A 171 -7.04 20.43 12.42
C GLU A 171 -7.39 21.27 11.19
N LYS A 172 -6.40 22.01 10.68
CA LYS A 172 -6.50 22.76 9.44
C LYS A 172 -5.34 22.41 8.53
N PHE A 173 -5.65 22.05 7.29
CA PHE A 173 -4.64 21.74 6.29
C PHE A 173 -4.34 22.98 5.44
N GLU A 174 -3.07 23.32 5.32
CA GLU A 174 -2.63 24.23 4.27
C GLU A 174 -2.69 23.50 2.93
N ARG A 175 -3.48 24.02 2.00
CA ARG A 175 -3.81 23.36 0.74
C ARG A 175 -4.12 24.38 -0.35
N THR A 176 -4.00 23.92 -1.59
CA THR A 176 -4.33 24.68 -2.80
C THR A 176 -5.44 23.96 -3.54
N ASP A 177 -6.46 24.70 -3.97
CA ASP A 177 -7.46 24.22 -4.93
C ASP A 177 -6.78 24.03 -6.29
N VAL A 178 -6.85 22.82 -6.84
CA VAL A 178 -6.28 22.48 -8.14
C VAL A 178 -7.35 22.25 -9.22
N GLY A 179 -8.60 22.62 -8.92
CA GLY A 179 -9.75 22.53 -9.81
C GLY A 179 -10.52 21.21 -9.70
N ASN A 180 -11.72 21.19 -10.29
CA ASN A 180 -12.61 20.02 -10.35
C ASN A 180 -12.95 19.39 -8.97
N GLY A 181 -12.99 20.21 -7.92
CA GLY A 181 -13.26 19.75 -6.55
C GLY A 181 -12.10 18.99 -5.90
N LEU A 182 -10.90 19.06 -6.48
CA LEU A 182 -9.68 18.48 -5.94
C LEU A 182 -8.84 19.55 -5.23
N SER A 183 -8.30 19.16 -4.08
CA SER A 183 -7.38 19.97 -3.29
C SER A 183 -6.07 19.23 -3.11
N GLN A 184 -4.97 19.96 -3.14
CA GLN A 184 -3.64 19.45 -2.91
C GLN A 184 -3.09 20.02 -1.61
N ILE A 185 -2.63 19.16 -0.71
CA ILE A 185 -1.96 19.60 0.51
C ILE A 185 -0.62 20.26 0.14
N ILE A 186 -0.36 21.43 0.69
CA ILE A 186 0.92 22.11 0.51
C ILE A 186 1.89 21.43 1.46
N LEU A 187 2.87 20.70 0.95
CA LEU A 187 3.89 20.05 1.77
C LEU A 187 5.01 21.06 2.08
N LYS A 188 5.14 21.49 3.34
CA LYS A 188 6.12 22.51 3.77
C LYS A 188 7.59 22.12 3.56
N ASN A 189 7.88 20.85 3.27
CA ASN A 189 9.24 20.32 3.13
C ASN A 189 9.59 19.83 1.71
N MET A 190 8.80 20.11 0.66
CA MET A 190 9.06 19.53 -0.67
C MET A 190 8.94 20.53 -1.81
N GLY A 191 10.05 20.76 -2.51
CA GLY A 191 10.14 21.66 -3.67
C GLY A 191 9.63 21.08 -5.00
N THR A 192 8.76 20.07 -5.01
CA THR A 192 8.16 19.50 -6.25
C THR A 192 6.71 19.04 -6.04
N ALA A 193 5.94 18.98 -7.13
CA ALA A 193 4.52 18.59 -7.13
C ALA A 193 4.25 17.10 -6.76
N TYR A 194 5.27 16.24 -6.77
CA TYR A 194 5.13 14.80 -6.47
C TYR A 194 5.74 14.36 -5.14
N GLY A 195 6.50 15.23 -4.45
CA GLY A 195 7.14 14.89 -3.18
C GLY A 195 8.21 13.78 -3.28
N ASN A 196 9.18 13.79 -2.38
CA ASN A 196 10.31 12.86 -2.35
C ASN A 196 10.23 11.85 -1.18
N LEU A 197 9.78 10.63 -1.50
CA LEU A 197 10.14 9.32 -0.93
C LEU A 197 10.28 9.13 0.60
N GLY A 198 9.41 8.26 1.12
CA GLY A 198 9.81 7.25 2.10
C GLY A 198 9.51 7.58 3.56
N GLY A 199 8.27 7.30 3.97
CA GLY A 199 7.85 7.38 5.36
C GLY A 199 7.16 8.70 5.67
N VAL A 200 5.88 8.61 6.03
CA VAL A 200 4.96 9.68 6.43
C VAL A 200 5.71 10.91 6.96
N GLU A 201 5.95 11.91 6.11
CA GLU A 201 6.61 13.13 6.55
C GLU A 201 5.61 13.95 7.37
N VAL A 202 5.72 13.99 8.69
CA VAL A 202 4.79 14.60 9.67
C VAL A 202 4.42 16.07 9.40
N GLY A 203 5.02 16.74 8.42
CA GLY A 203 4.69 18.10 8.03
C GLY A 203 3.21 18.27 7.63
N ASN A 204 2.54 19.25 8.23
CA ASN A 204 1.18 19.68 7.90
C ASN A 204 0.07 18.64 8.12
N ASN A 205 0.20 17.78 9.14
CA ASN A 205 -0.83 16.82 9.53
C ASN A 205 -1.18 15.77 8.46
N ASN A 206 -0.36 15.60 7.42
CA ASN A 206 -0.61 14.65 6.33
C ASN A 206 -0.77 13.19 6.80
N HIS A 207 -0.22 12.84 7.98
CA HIS A 207 -0.42 11.56 8.66
C HIS A 207 -1.91 11.26 8.93
N LEU A 208 -2.75 12.28 9.14
CA LEU A 208 -4.20 12.14 9.29
C LEU A 208 -4.88 11.79 7.96
N VAL A 209 -4.39 12.36 6.85
CA VAL A 209 -4.89 12.04 5.49
C VAL A 209 -4.53 10.60 5.13
N TYR A 210 -3.32 10.16 5.48
CA TYR A 210 -2.91 8.76 5.31
C TYR A 210 -3.79 7.82 6.13
N LEU A 211 -3.97 8.10 7.42
CA LEU A 211 -4.78 7.29 8.32
C LEU A 211 -6.23 7.18 7.84
N ASP A 212 -6.86 8.30 7.47
CA ASP A 212 -8.21 8.33 6.89
C ASP A 212 -8.31 7.48 5.61
N GLY A 213 -7.35 7.65 4.69
CA GLY A 213 -7.33 6.94 3.42
C GLY A 213 -7.27 5.43 3.60
N ILE A 214 -6.30 4.95 4.39
CA ILE A 214 -6.07 3.52 4.62
C ILE A 214 -7.23 2.89 5.39
N THR A 215 -7.68 3.49 6.49
CA THR A 215 -8.76 2.95 7.33
C THR A 215 -10.10 2.82 6.59
N ARG A 216 -10.30 3.57 5.50
CA ARG A 216 -11.50 3.42 4.65
C ARG A 216 -11.35 2.33 3.60
N ALA A 217 -10.13 2.06 3.15
CA ALA A 217 -9.82 1.12 2.06
C ALA A 217 -9.76 -0.34 2.55
N THR A 218 -9.29 -0.51 3.78
CA THR A 218 -9.30 -1.75 4.57
C THR A 218 -10.48 -1.75 5.51
#